data_AF-A0AA50Q8Q7-F1
#
_entry.id   AF-A0AA50Q8Q7-F1
#
_cell.length_a   1.000
_cell.length_b   1.000
_cell.length_c   1.000
_cell.angle_alpha   90.00
_cell.angle_beta   90.00
_cell.angle_gamma   90.00
#
_symmetry.space_group_name_H-M   'P 1'
#
loop_
_entity.id
_entity.type
_entity.pdbx_description
1 polymer ?
#
loop_
_entity_poly.entity_id
_entity_poly.type
_entity_poly.pdbx_seq_one_letter_code
_entity_poly.pdbx_strand_id
1 'polypeptide(L)'
;MEPQAWIYQQDKPTAGRKLLLLEEAELIFALPLIYRLINPEAVASKPDWFCDAELQTVFYTKLVTQLNELVRLRKKAQRIDNELTNVNKMLNQYFTDFGWRMVRKELSQIKKRQKKSHIELSRDIILRLKRYMETQKLDSFDQAIDTLLSEHNENISLNVLQHTDEDVVDDIVDE
;
A
#
# COMPACT_ATOMS: atom_id res chain seq x y z
N MET A 1 -3.02 -32.52 24.08
CA MET A 1 -3.81 -32.40 22.83
C MET A 1 -3.23 -31.22 22.07
N GLU A 2 -2.65 -31.50 20.91
CA GLU A 2 -1.87 -30.55 20.11
C GLU A 2 -2.79 -29.47 19.51
N PRO A 3 -2.40 -28.18 19.50
CA PRO A 3 -2.95 -27.25 18.53
C PRO A 3 -2.35 -27.63 17.17
N GLN A 4 -3.10 -28.40 16.39
CA GLN A 4 -2.79 -28.70 15.00
C GLN A 4 -2.70 -27.38 14.23
N ALA A 5 -1.48 -26.89 14.02
CA ALA A 5 -1.20 -25.66 13.29
C ALA A 5 -1.53 -25.87 11.80
N TRP A 6 -2.35 -24.97 11.27
CA TRP A 6 -3.11 -25.17 10.05
C TRP A 6 -2.25 -25.24 8.78
N ILE A 7 -2.68 -26.05 7.79
CA ILE A 7 -1.99 -26.27 6.51
C ILE A 7 -2.90 -25.81 5.35
N TYR A 8 -2.43 -24.93 4.47
CA TYR A 8 -3.12 -24.67 3.20
C TYR A 8 -2.64 -25.62 2.09
N GLN A 9 -3.43 -26.65 1.80
CA GLN A 9 -3.15 -27.76 0.88
C GLN A 9 -4.17 -27.79 -0.29
N GLN A 10 -4.01 -26.92 -1.30
CA GLN A 10 -4.68 -26.90 -2.64
C GLN A 10 -5.85 -25.90 -2.89
N ASP A 11 -6.14 -25.75 -4.20
CA ASP A 11 -7.13 -25.01 -5.02
C ASP A 11 -7.85 -23.73 -4.51
N LYS A 12 -8.52 -23.00 -5.42
CA LYS A 12 -9.31 -21.78 -5.10
C LYS A 12 -10.35 -22.15 -4.00
N PRO A 13 -10.33 -21.49 -2.83
CA PRO A 13 -11.30 -21.79 -1.79
C PRO A 13 -12.69 -21.38 -2.27
N THR A 14 -13.63 -22.30 -2.15
CA THR A 14 -15.03 -22.14 -2.56
C THR A 14 -15.82 -21.29 -1.54
N ALA A 15 -15.28 -21.12 -0.32
CA ALA A 15 -15.74 -20.17 0.69
C ALA A 15 -14.59 -19.81 1.64
N GLY A 16 -14.55 -18.56 2.12
CA GLY A 16 -13.47 -18.01 2.95
C GLY A 16 -12.40 -17.26 2.15
N ARG A 17 -11.75 -16.26 2.77
CA ARG A 17 -10.66 -15.49 2.11
C ARG A 17 -9.40 -16.35 2.02
N LYS A 18 -8.80 -16.43 0.83
CA LYS A 18 -7.40 -16.88 0.67
C LYS A 18 -6.51 -16.04 1.57
N LEU A 19 -5.82 -16.65 2.52
CA LEU A 19 -4.84 -15.96 3.37
C LEU A 19 -3.51 -15.85 2.60
N LEU A 20 -3.50 -14.99 1.59
CA LEU A 20 -2.27 -14.56 0.95
C LEU A 20 -1.61 -13.52 1.85
N LEU A 21 -0.36 -13.76 2.26
CA LEU A 21 0.41 -12.74 2.97
C LEU A 21 0.81 -11.63 1.99
N LEU A 22 1.14 -12.00 0.76
CA LEU A 22 1.62 -11.12 -0.29
C LEU A 22 0.69 -11.15 -1.50
N GLU A 23 0.27 -9.96 -1.93
CA GLU A 23 -0.34 -9.70 -3.23
C GLU A 23 0.69 -9.00 -4.13
N GLU A 24 0.57 -9.17 -5.45
CA GLU A 24 1.50 -8.58 -6.43
C GLU A 24 1.64 -7.06 -6.26
N ALA A 25 0.52 -6.35 -6.10
CA ALA A 25 0.49 -4.91 -5.90
C ALA A 25 1.19 -4.47 -4.59
N GLU A 26 1.35 -5.38 -3.62
CA GLU A 26 1.92 -5.09 -2.31
C GLU A 26 3.43 -5.37 -2.26
N LEU A 27 3.99 -6.07 -3.26
CA LEU A 27 5.37 -6.53 -3.25
C LEU A 27 6.40 -5.40 -3.07
N ILE A 28 6.11 -4.20 -3.58
CA ILE A 28 7.05 -3.07 -3.49
C ILE A 28 7.39 -2.68 -2.05
N PHE A 29 6.40 -2.75 -1.15
CA PHE A 29 6.56 -2.37 0.25
C PHE A 29 6.59 -3.58 1.18
N ALA A 30 6.07 -4.71 0.74
CA ALA A 30 6.06 -5.93 1.53
C ALA A 30 7.42 -6.62 1.57
N LEU A 31 8.13 -6.71 0.44
CA LEU A 31 9.41 -7.43 0.38
C LEU A 31 10.45 -6.89 1.38
N PRO A 32 10.69 -5.56 1.48
CA PRO A 32 11.63 -5.02 2.49
C PRO A 32 11.24 -5.40 3.93
N LEU A 33 9.93 -5.40 4.23
CA LEU A 33 9.45 -5.82 5.54
C LEU A 33 9.72 -7.31 5.78
N ILE A 34 9.39 -8.18 4.82
CA ILE A 34 9.57 -9.61 4.95
C ILE A 34 11.04 -9.95 5.20
N TYR A 35 11.98 -9.43 4.41
CA TYR A 35 13.41 -9.65 4.64
C TYR A 35 13.87 -9.24 6.03
N ARG A 36 13.35 -8.12 6.55
CA ARG A 36 13.66 -7.67 7.92
C ARG A 36 13.12 -8.62 8.98
N LEU A 37 11.92 -9.18 8.78
CA LEU A 37 11.25 -10.04 9.76
C LEU A 37 11.81 -11.46 9.79
N ILE A 38 12.18 -12.02 8.63
CA ILE A 38 12.69 -13.41 8.55
C ILE A 38 14.18 -13.52 8.92
N ASN A 39 14.87 -12.41 9.14
CA ASN A 39 16.25 -12.42 9.60
C ASN A 39 16.36 -13.15 10.95
N PRO A 40 17.33 -14.06 11.15
CA PRO A 40 17.54 -14.78 12.41
C PRO A 40 17.48 -13.91 13.68
N GLU A 41 18.03 -12.68 13.65
CA GLU A 41 17.98 -11.77 14.80
C GLU A 41 16.55 -11.31 15.12
N ALA A 42 15.77 -11.00 14.09
CA ALA A 42 14.38 -10.58 14.24
C ALA A 42 13.50 -11.75 14.71
N VAL A 43 13.80 -12.96 14.24
CA VAL A 43 13.13 -14.20 14.67
C VAL A 43 13.37 -14.46 16.14
N ALA A 44 14.63 -14.39 16.59
CA ALA A 44 14.99 -14.52 18.00
C ALA A 44 14.30 -13.47 18.89
N SER A 45 14.07 -12.26 18.38
CA SER A 45 13.40 -11.18 19.12
C SER A 45 11.89 -11.34 19.28
N LYS A 46 11.23 -12.15 18.44
CA LYS A 46 9.77 -12.32 18.38
C LYS A 46 9.40 -13.79 18.14
N PRO A 47 9.79 -14.72 19.02
CA PRO A 47 9.64 -16.15 18.78
C PRO A 47 8.17 -16.54 18.51
N ASP A 48 7.22 -15.90 19.18
CA ASP A 48 5.78 -16.17 19.03
C ASP A 48 5.23 -15.94 17.62
N TRP A 49 5.96 -15.22 16.77
CA TRP A 49 5.55 -14.93 15.40
C TRP A 49 5.88 -16.06 14.43
N PHE A 50 6.78 -16.97 14.80
CA PHE A 50 7.38 -17.93 13.87
C PHE A 50 7.11 -19.37 14.32
N CYS A 51 6.97 -20.26 13.34
CA CYS A 51 6.86 -21.70 13.59
C CYS A 51 8.20 -22.29 14.05
N ASP A 52 8.17 -23.54 14.54
CA ASP A 52 9.25 -24.23 15.27
C ASP A 52 10.69 -23.98 14.78
N ALA A 53 11.62 -23.80 15.72
CA ALA A 53 13.00 -23.38 15.51
C ALA A 53 13.82 -24.34 14.63
N GLU A 54 13.55 -25.65 14.71
CA GLU A 54 14.24 -26.67 13.91
C GLU A 54 13.93 -26.56 12.40
N LEU A 55 12.76 -26.04 12.05
CA LEU A 55 12.37 -25.79 10.66
C LEU A 55 13.00 -24.49 10.13
N GLN A 56 13.35 -23.55 11.00
CA GLN A 56 13.72 -22.20 10.57
C GLN A 56 14.99 -22.17 9.73
N THR A 57 16.05 -22.92 10.06
CA THR A 57 17.34 -22.80 9.35
C THR A 57 17.28 -23.37 7.92
N VAL A 58 16.62 -24.51 7.74
CA VAL A 58 16.48 -25.17 6.42
C VAL A 58 15.44 -24.46 5.56
N PHE A 59 14.34 -23.99 6.16
CA PHE A 59 13.30 -23.26 5.43
C PHE A 59 13.70 -21.82 5.12
N TYR A 60 14.49 -21.16 5.97
CA TYR A 60 14.97 -19.79 5.76
C TYR A 60 15.75 -19.67 4.46
N THR A 61 16.77 -20.50 4.24
CA THR A 61 17.58 -20.43 3.02
C THR A 61 16.73 -20.60 1.77
N LYS A 62 15.84 -21.61 1.77
CA LYS A 62 14.92 -21.83 0.65
C LYS A 62 13.96 -20.65 0.44
N LEU A 63 13.41 -20.09 1.52
CA LEU A 63 12.50 -18.95 1.47
C LEU A 63 13.19 -17.72 0.89
N VAL A 64 14.40 -17.42 1.36
CA VAL A 64 15.23 -16.31 0.85
C VAL A 64 15.54 -16.50 -0.64
N THR A 65 15.89 -17.72 -1.07
CA THR A 65 16.11 -18.01 -2.50
C THR A 65 14.85 -17.73 -3.33
N GLN A 66 13.68 -18.18 -2.88
CA GLN A 66 12.42 -17.95 -3.59
C GLN A 66 12.01 -16.46 -3.59
N LEU A 67 12.24 -15.74 -2.49
CA LEU A 67 12.03 -14.30 -2.42
C LEU A 67 12.95 -13.54 -3.38
N ASN A 68 14.22 -13.94 -3.48
CA ASN A 68 15.18 -13.34 -4.41
C ASN A 68 14.76 -13.57 -5.87
N GLU A 69 14.27 -14.76 -6.19
CA GLU A 69 13.77 -15.07 -7.52
C GLU A 69 12.52 -14.26 -7.85
N LEU A 70 11.59 -14.12 -6.91
CA LEU A 70 10.41 -13.26 -7.04
C LEU A 70 10.79 -11.80 -7.32
N VAL A 71 11.79 -11.27 -6.59
CA VAL A 71 12.35 -9.92 -6.83
C VAL A 71 12.94 -9.82 -8.24
N ARG A 72 13.70 -10.84 -8.67
CA ARG A 72 14.35 -10.86 -9.98
C ARG A 72 13.34 -10.85 -11.12
N LEU A 73 12.29 -11.68 -11.05
CA LEU A 73 11.23 -11.76 -12.06
C LEU A 73 10.41 -10.47 -12.11
N ARG A 74 10.05 -9.92 -10.95
CA ARG A 74 9.35 -8.63 -10.85
C ARG A 74 10.13 -7.50 -11.54
N LYS A 75 11.45 -7.41 -11.30
CA LYS A 75 12.32 -6.40 -11.94
C LYS A 75 12.37 -6.55 -13.46
N LYS A 76 12.21 -7.77 -13.98
CA LYS A 76 12.16 -8.04 -15.43
C LYS A 76 10.74 -7.92 -16.01
N ALA A 77 9.76 -7.45 -15.23
CA ALA A 77 8.34 -7.40 -15.62
C ALA A 77 7.81 -8.74 -16.18
N GLN A 78 8.34 -9.86 -15.68
CA GLN A 78 7.90 -11.19 -16.05
C GLN A 78 6.69 -11.60 -15.22
N ARG A 79 5.94 -12.59 -15.70
CA ARG A 79 4.82 -13.18 -14.95
C ARG A 79 5.36 -13.86 -13.68
N ILE A 80 4.76 -13.54 -12.53
CA ILE A 80 5.21 -13.98 -11.20
C ILE A 80 4.19 -14.85 -10.43
N ASP A 81 3.06 -15.19 -11.03
CA ASP A 81 1.94 -15.85 -10.34
C ASP A 81 2.37 -17.13 -9.60
N ASN A 82 3.21 -17.94 -10.23
CA ASN A 82 3.65 -19.23 -9.70
C ASN A 82 4.62 -19.04 -8.52
N GLU A 83 5.58 -18.14 -8.68
CA GLU A 83 6.58 -17.81 -7.67
C GLU A 83 5.93 -17.12 -6.48
N LEU A 84 4.99 -16.20 -6.73
CA LEU A 84 4.20 -15.54 -5.69
C LEU A 84 3.35 -16.55 -4.91
N THR A 85 2.76 -17.53 -5.60
CA THR A 85 2.02 -18.62 -4.95
C THR A 85 2.93 -19.48 -4.08
N ASN A 86 4.12 -19.85 -4.59
CA ASN A 86 5.08 -20.65 -3.85
C ASN A 86 5.63 -19.92 -2.63
N VAL A 87 5.98 -18.64 -2.78
CA VAL A 87 6.43 -17.78 -1.68
C VAL A 87 5.33 -17.67 -0.62
N ASN A 88 4.07 -17.45 -1.00
CA ASN A 88 2.97 -17.42 -0.02
C ASN A 88 2.81 -18.74 0.74
N LYS A 89 2.96 -19.90 0.07
CA LYS A 89 2.94 -21.21 0.74
C LYS A 89 4.06 -21.33 1.76
N MET A 90 5.27 -20.91 1.41
CA MET A 90 6.42 -20.97 2.31
C MET A 90 6.27 -20.01 3.49
N LEU A 91 5.75 -18.79 3.26
CA LEU A 91 5.49 -17.83 4.32
C LEU A 91 4.44 -18.35 5.31
N ASN A 92 3.41 -19.04 4.82
CA ASN A 92 2.40 -19.66 5.68
C ASN A 92 2.96 -20.83 6.52
N GLN A 93 4.05 -21.47 6.08
CA GLN A 93 4.76 -22.47 6.89
C GLN A 93 5.76 -21.83 7.86
N TYR A 94 6.19 -20.60 7.58
CA TYR A 94 7.21 -19.90 8.34
C TYR A 94 6.62 -19.12 9.53
N PHE A 95 5.44 -18.53 9.38
CA PHE A 95 4.77 -17.75 10.41
C PHE A 95 3.66 -18.54 11.12
N THR A 96 3.50 -18.30 12.42
CA THR A 96 2.30 -18.73 13.16
C THR A 96 1.08 -17.90 12.73
N ASP A 97 -0.12 -18.35 13.09
CA ASP A 97 -1.35 -17.56 12.89
C ASP A 97 -1.28 -16.17 13.54
N PHE A 98 -0.65 -16.09 14.72
CA PHE A 98 -0.44 -14.82 15.41
C PHE A 98 0.56 -13.96 14.64
N GLY A 99 1.71 -14.53 14.26
CA GLY A 99 2.72 -13.85 13.46
C GLY A 99 2.14 -13.28 12.17
N TRP A 100 1.36 -14.08 11.44
CA TRP A 100 0.69 -13.65 10.21
C TRP A 100 -0.17 -12.39 10.41
N ARG A 101 -0.99 -12.35 11.46
CA ARG A 101 -1.81 -11.17 11.79
C ARG A 101 -0.95 -9.95 12.08
N MET A 102 0.16 -10.14 12.78
CA MET A 102 1.08 -9.06 13.09
C MET A 102 1.78 -8.53 11.83
N VAL A 103 2.23 -9.41 10.94
CA VAL A 103 2.82 -9.00 9.66
C VAL A 103 1.82 -8.24 8.79
N ARG A 104 0.57 -8.72 8.67
CA ARG A 104 -0.47 -7.98 7.91
C ARG A 104 -0.80 -6.63 8.53
N LYS A 105 -0.78 -6.52 9.87
CA LYS A 105 -0.94 -5.24 10.55
C LYS A 105 0.21 -4.28 10.19
N GLU A 106 1.45 -4.74 10.21
CA GLU A 106 2.61 -3.91 9.81
C GLU A 106 2.53 -3.49 8.34
N LEU A 107 2.21 -4.40 7.43
CA LEU A 107 2.00 -4.09 6.00
C LEU A 107 0.93 -3.03 5.79
N SER A 108 -0.19 -3.15 6.49
CA SER A 108 -1.29 -2.18 6.42
C SER A 108 -0.86 -0.79 6.90
N GLN A 109 -0.02 -0.73 7.95
CA GLN A 109 0.53 0.54 8.43
C GLN A 109 1.52 1.15 7.44
N ILE A 110 2.40 0.34 6.83
CA ILE A 110 3.32 0.81 5.79
C ILE A 110 2.54 1.38 4.60
N LYS A 111 1.54 0.65 4.11
CA LYS A 111 0.66 1.08 3.02
C LYS A 111 -0.06 2.40 3.36
N LYS A 112 -0.54 2.54 4.60
CA LYS A 112 -1.17 3.79 5.08
C LYS A 112 -0.18 4.95 5.11
N ARG A 113 1.06 4.72 5.57
CA ARG A 113 2.11 5.76 5.63
C ARG A 113 2.57 6.19 4.24
N GLN A 114 2.67 5.28 3.28
CA GLN A 114 3.05 5.63 1.91
C GLN A 114 2.02 6.52 1.19
N LYS A 115 0.75 6.45 1.59
CA LYS A 115 -0.32 7.32 1.07
C LYS A 115 -0.35 8.71 1.70
N LYS A 116 0.45 8.97 2.74
CA LYS A 116 0.44 10.24 3.48
C LYS A 116 1.81 10.89 3.38
N SER A 117 1.86 12.08 2.79
CA SER A 117 3.05 12.92 2.82
C SER A 117 2.98 13.86 4.03
N HIS A 118 4.09 14.06 4.71
CA HIS A 118 4.19 15.12 5.70
C HIS A 118 4.51 16.43 4.97
N ILE A 119 3.67 17.43 5.14
CA ILE A 119 3.89 18.78 4.61
C ILE A 119 4.13 19.72 5.78
N GLU A 120 5.20 20.52 5.69
CA GLU A 120 5.46 21.59 6.65
C GLU A 120 4.80 22.87 6.15
N LEU A 121 3.93 23.44 6.96
CA LEU A 121 3.21 24.68 6.67
C LEU A 121 3.45 25.69 7.79
N SER A 122 3.51 26.97 7.44
CA SER A 122 3.61 28.03 8.45
C SER A 122 2.38 28.03 9.36
N ARG A 123 2.54 28.46 10.61
CA ARG A 123 1.42 28.53 11.58
C ARG A 123 0.27 29.40 11.07
N ASP A 124 0.57 30.46 10.34
CA ASP A 124 -0.42 31.35 9.76
C ASP A 124 -1.31 30.63 8.73
N ILE A 125 -0.70 29.85 7.82
CA ILE A 125 -1.44 29.05 6.84
C ILE A 125 -2.37 28.05 7.54
N ILE A 126 -1.88 27.37 8.59
CA ILE A 126 -2.71 26.43 9.36
C ILE A 126 -3.91 27.12 10.01
N LEU A 127 -3.71 28.32 10.58
CA LEU A 127 -4.81 29.10 11.18
C LEU A 127 -5.85 29.50 10.14
N ARG A 128 -5.42 29.95 8.96
CA ARG A 128 -6.32 30.29 7.85
C ARG A 128 -7.08 29.07 7.35
N LEU A 129 -6.41 27.92 7.23
CA LEU A 129 -7.03 26.67 6.80
C LEU A 129 -8.11 26.19 7.79
N LYS A 130 -7.86 26.31 9.10
CA LYS A 130 -8.87 26.00 10.13
C LYS A 130 -10.10 26.90 10.05
N ARG A 131 -9.92 28.20 9.85
CA ARG A 131 -11.05 29.13 9.66
C ARG A 131 -11.86 28.78 8.41
N TYR A 132 -11.18 28.41 7.32
CA TYR A 132 -11.85 27.94 6.10
C TYR A 132 -12.65 26.66 6.36
N MET A 133 -12.08 25.68 7.07
CA MET A 133 -12.78 24.46 7.48
C MET A 133 -14.03 24.76 8.31
N GLU A 134 -13.94 25.65 9.29
CA GLU A 134 -15.09 26.07 10.11
C GLU A 134 -16.19 26.72 9.27
N THR A 135 -15.79 27.57 8.30
CA THR A 135 -16.72 28.29 7.42
C THR A 135 -17.45 27.34 6.46
N GLN A 136 -16.72 26.38 5.88
CA GLN A 136 -17.25 25.40 4.92
C GLN A 136 -17.79 24.12 5.58
N LYS A 137 -17.75 24.03 6.91
CA LYS A 137 -18.17 22.86 7.71
C LYS A 137 -17.46 21.57 7.27
N LEU A 138 -16.13 21.64 7.13
CA LEU A 138 -15.29 20.52 6.73
C LEU A 138 -14.64 19.86 7.94
N ASP A 139 -14.63 18.53 7.97
CA ASP A 139 -14.21 17.74 9.12
C ASP A 139 -12.70 17.40 9.10
N SER A 140 -12.00 17.69 8.01
CA SER A 140 -10.57 17.39 7.88
C SER A 140 -9.81 18.37 7.00
N PHE A 141 -8.50 18.49 7.25
CA PHE A 141 -7.59 19.25 6.39
C PHE A 141 -7.51 18.70 4.97
N ASP A 142 -7.62 17.38 4.80
CA ASP A 142 -7.64 16.73 3.48
C ASP A 142 -8.85 17.24 2.67
N GLN A 143 -10.05 17.25 3.27
CA GLN A 143 -11.25 17.81 2.63
C GLN A 143 -11.09 19.30 2.29
N ALA A 144 -10.54 20.10 3.21
CA ALA A 144 -10.33 21.53 2.95
C ALA A 144 -9.38 21.80 1.79
N ILE A 145 -8.29 21.05 1.71
CA ILE A 145 -7.34 21.18 0.61
C ILE A 145 -7.98 20.70 -0.70
N ASP A 146 -8.70 19.58 -0.70
CA ASP A 146 -9.39 19.07 -1.88
C ASP A 146 -10.43 20.08 -2.40
N THR A 147 -11.24 20.66 -1.51
CA THR A 147 -12.23 21.69 -1.89
C THR A 147 -11.55 22.92 -2.49
N LEU A 148 -10.48 23.44 -1.88
CA LEU A 148 -9.74 24.59 -2.43
C LEU A 148 -9.15 24.30 -3.81
N LEU A 149 -8.62 23.09 -4.03
CA LEU A 149 -8.06 22.68 -5.32
C LEU A 149 -9.16 22.52 -6.38
N SER A 150 -10.32 21.98 -6.01
CA SER A 150 -11.49 21.88 -6.88
C SER A 150 -12.01 23.28 -7.29
N GLU A 151 -12.23 24.17 -6.32
CA GLU A 151 -12.65 25.56 -6.56
C GLU A 151 -11.67 26.29 -7.49
N HIS A 152 -10.37 26.09 -7.31
CA HIS A 152 -9.35 26.71 -8.17
C HIS A 152 -9.40 26.16 -9.61
N ASN A 153 -9.55 24.85 -9.77
CA ASN A 153 -9.67 24.23 -11.10
C ASN A 153 -10.95 24.65 -11.82
N GLU A 154 -12.07 24.81 -11.11
CA GLU A 154 -13.32 25.33 -11.68
C GLU A 154 -13.16 26.77 -12.16
N ASN A 155 -12.50 27.63 -11.36
CA ASN A 155 -12.21 29.02 -11.75
C ASN A 155 -11.27 29.13 -12.95
N ILE A 156 -10.24 28.27 -13.05
CA ILE A 156 -9.39 28.20 -14.25
C ILE A 156 -10.22 27.81 -15.47
N SER A 157 -11.09 26.81 -15.33
CA SER A 157 -11.92 26.31 -16.44
C SER A 157 -12.91 27.37 -16.94
N LEU A 158 -13.46 28.18 -16.04
CA LEU A 158 -14.36 29.29 -16.37
C LEU A 158 -13.62 30.46 -17.05
N ASN A 159 -12.41 30.81 -16.60
CA ASN A 159 -11.60 31.85 -17.25
C ASN A 159 -11.16 31.46 -18.67
N VAL A 160 -10.92 30.18 -18.94
CA VAL A 160 -10.60 29.69 -20.30
C VAL A 160 -11.80 29.83 -21.24
N LEU A 161 -13.02 29.63 -20.75
CA LEU A 161 -14.25 29.80 -21.54
C LEU A 161 -14.61 31.26 -21.78
N GLN A 162 -14.34 32.16 -20.83
CA GLN A 162 -14.57 33.61 -21.01
C GLN A 162 -13.61 34.22 -22.03
N HIS A 163 -12.37 33.73 -22.14
CA HIS A 163 -11.43 34.22 -23.14
C HIS A 163 -11.71 33.75 -24.57
N THR A 164 -12.56 32.74 -24.79
CA THR A 164 -12.94 32.29 -26.14
C THR A 164 -14.14 33.04 -26.73
N ASP A 165 -14.96 33.69 -25.90
CA ASP A 165 -16.16 34.40 -26.35
C ASP A 165 -15.92 35.88 -26.67
N GLU A 166 -14.77 36.46 -26.28
CA GLU A 166 -14.43 37.87 -26.56
C GLU A 166 -13.73 38.10 -27.92
N ASP A 167 -13.34 37.05 -28.66
CA ASP A 167 -12.61 37.15 -29.94
C ASP A 167 -13.50 37.13 -31.20
N VAL A 168 -14.83 37.33 -31.08
CA VAL A 168 -15.76 37.37 -32.24
C VAL A 168 -16.58 38.66 -32.30
N VAL A 169 -15.92 39.80 -32.33
CA VAL A 169 -16.43 41.08 -32.89
C VAL A 169 -15.17 41.82 -33.36
N ASP A 170 -14.88 42.02 -34.64
CA ASP A 170 -15.59 42.87 -35.58
C ASP A 170 -14.85 42.74 -36.93
N ASP A 171 -15.54 42.35 -38.01
CA ASP A 171 -15.21 42.79 -39.39
C ASP A 171 -16.34 42.34 -40.32
N ILE A 172 -17.50 42.98 -40.16
CA ILE A 172 -18.45 43.15 -41.26
C ILE A 172 -18.18 44.56 -41.80
N VAL A 173 -17.30 44.66 -42.79
CA VAL A 173 -17.23 45.84 -43.64
C VAL A 173 -18.09 45.54 -44.87
N ASP A 174 -19.26 46.17 -44.89
CA ASP A 174 -20.14 46.30 -46.05
C ASP A 174 -19.54 47.26 -47.10
N GLU A 175 -19.87 46.95 -48.37
CA GLU A 175 -19.72 47.69 -49.64
C GLU A 175 -18.34 47.79 -50.33
#